data_AF-A0AA42ZHD2-F1
#
_entry.id   AF-A0AA42ZHD2-F1
#
_cell.length_a   1.000
_cell.length_b   1.000
_cell.length_c   1.000
_cell.angle_alpha   90.00
_cell.angle_beta   90.00
_cell.angle_gamma   90.00
#
_symmetry.space_group_name_H-M   'P 1'
#
loop_
_entity.id
_entity.type
_entity.pdbx_description
1 polymer ?
#
loop_
_entity_poly.entity_id
_entity_poly.type
_entity_poly.pdbx_seq_one_letter_code
_entity_poly.pdbx_strand_id
1 'polypeptide(L)'
;MIWLKRILPLVLIGAAWFSYTEYTENRMVENERLARKYALVTAQVWLATAVYRNDNSGFLRVRDSLCQASGFSLDELNSYLQEHKKRPEFYTPYVRLVKTFVDSLTEPASDSTGD
;
A
#
# COMPACT_ATOMS: atom_id res chain seq x y z
N MET A 1 46.02 18.70 -19.12
CA MET A 1 44.54 18.84 -19.02
C MET A 1 43.74 17.97 -20.02
N ILE A 2 44.30 16.88 -20.56
CA ILE A 2 43.57 16.00 -21.52
C ILE A 2 42.90 14.81 -20.80
N TRP A 3 43.47 14.38 -19.66
CA TRP A 3 42.95 13.26 -18.86
C TRP A 3 41.60 13.54 -18.20
N LEU A 4 41.37 14.75 -17.68
CA LEU A 4 40.11 15.11 -17.01
C LEU A 4 38.90 15.06 -17.95
N LYS A 5 39.07 15.47 -19.22
CA LYS A 5 38.01 15.42 -20.24
C LYS A 5 37.61 13.99 -20.63
N ARG A 6 38.51 13.02 -20.46
CA ARG A 6 38.23 11.60 -20.75
C ARG A 6 37.50 10.90 -19.62
N ILE A 7 37.71 11.32 -18.38
CA ILE A 7 37.05 10.75 -17.20
C ILE A 7 35.67 11.38 -16.98
N LEU A 8 35.48 12.63 -17.40
CA LEU A 8 34.22 13.38 -17.29
C LEU A 8 32.97 12.60 -17.78
N PRO A 9 32.93 11.98 -18.98
CA PRO A 9 31.76 11.25 -19.43
C PRO A 9 31.48 10.00 -18.59
N LEU A 10 32.51 9.31 -18.10
CA LEU A 10 32.37 8.15 -17.21
C LEU A 10 31.77 8.54 -15.86
N VAL A 11 32.20 9.68 -15.31
CA VAL A 11 31.66 10.21 -14.06
C VAL A 11 30.20 10.63 -14.23
N LEU A 12 29.85 11.28 -15.34
CA LEU A 12 28.46 11.66 -15.63
C LEU A 12 27.55 10.44 -15.80
N ILE A 13 28.01 9.39 -16.49
CA ILE A 13 27.25 8.15 -16.63
C ILE A 13 27.08 7.47 -15.27
N GLY A 14 28.14 7.40 -14.46
CA GLY A 14 28.07 6.83 -13.11
C GLY A 14 27.12 7.61 -12.19
N ALA A 15 27.18 8.95 -12.23
CA ALA A 15 26.29 9.81 -11.46
C ALA A 15 24.82 9.68 -11.92
N ALA A 16 24.59 9.60 -13.24
CA ALA A 16 23.26 9.38 -13.79
C ALA A 16 22.69 8.02 -13.38
N TRP A 17 23.52 6.96 -13.43
CA TRP A 17 23.13 5.62 -12.99
C TRP A 17 22.78 5.60 -11.50
N PHE A 18 23.65 6.16 -10.65
CA PHE A 18 23.43 6.22 -9.20
C PHE A 18 22.18 7.02 -8.83
N SER A 19 21.98 8.17 -9.49
CA SER A 19 20.77 8.98 -9.29
C SER A 19 19.51 8.23 -9.72
N TYR A 20 19.58 7.45 -10.81
CA TYR A 20 18.47 6.65 -11.29
C TYR A 20 18.12 5.52 -10.32
N THR A 21 19.12 4.75 -9.84
CA THR A 21 18.88 3.64 -8.91
C THR A 21 18.22 4.11 -7.62
N GLU A 22 18.73 5.18 -7.03
CA GLU A 22 18.22 5.71 -5.77
C GLU A 22 16.82 6.34 -5.93
N TYR A 23 16.56 6.96 -7.08
CA TYR A 23 15.22 7.44 -7.42
C TYR A 23 14.22 6.29 -7.55
N THR A 24 14.61 5.19 -8.20
CA THR A 24 13.71 4.03 -8.37
C THR A 24 13.42 3.32 -7.06
N GLU A 25 14.42 3.13 -6.18
CA GLU A 25 14.24 2.48 -4.88
C GLU A 25 13.29 3.29 -3.98
N ASN A 26 13.49 4.60 -3.88
CA ASN A 26 12.63 5.46 -3.07
C ASN A 26 11.16 5.43 -3.52
N ARG A 27 10.92 5.42 -4.84
CA ARG A 27 9.57 5.29 -5.40
C ARG A 27 8.94 3.93 -5.11
N MET A 28 9.73 2.84 -5.15
CA MET A 28 9.22 1.52 -4.81
C MET A 28 8.82 1.44 -3.34
N VAL A 29 9.65 1.95 -2.42
CA VAL A 29 9.35 1.96 -0.98
C VAL A 29 8.10 2.81 -0.67
N GLU A 30 7.96 3.97 -1.32
CA GLU A 30 6.79 4.82 -1.14
C GLU A 30 5.51 4.15 -1.65
N ASN A 31 5.58 3.52 -2.83
CA ASN A 31 4.47 2.76 -3.40
C ASN A 31 4.08 1.57 -2.52
N GLU A 32 5.04 0.84 -1.96
CA GLU A 32 4.77 -0.26 -1.03
C GLU A 32 4.09 0.23 0.25
N ARG A 33 4.54 1.36 0.81
CA ARG A 33 3.90 1.97 1.99
C ARG A 33 2.47 2.39 1.70
N LEU A 34 2.23 3.00 0.55
CA LEU A 34 0.88 3.37 0.11
C LEU A 34 0.01 2.12 -0.08
N ALA A 35 0.51 1.11 -0.80
CA ALA A 35 -0.21 -0.14 -1.02
C ALA A 35 -0.59 -0.83 0.29
N ARG A 36 0.30 -0.85 1.30
CA ARG A 36 0.00 -1.39 2.63
C ARG A 36 -1.10 -0.60 3.34
N LYS A 37 -1.07 0.74 3.28
CA LYS A 37 -2.11 1.58 3.87
C LYS A 37 -3.47 1.34 3.23
N TYR A 38 -3.53 1.34 1.89
CA TYR A 38 -4.76 1.01 1.15
C TYR A 38 -5.26 -0.40 1.46
N ALA A 39 -4.36 -1.38 1.54
CA ALA A 39 -4.71 -2.75 1.86
C ALA A 39 -5.27 -2.90 3.28
N LEU A 40 -4.70 -2.21 4.26
CA LEU A 40 -5.19 -2.21 5.64
C LEU A 40 -6.59 -1.61 5.75
N VAL A 41 -6.82 -0.44 5.15
CA VAL A 41 -8.14 0.21 5.16
C VAL A 41 -9.17 -0.68 4.44
N THR A 42 -8.78 -1.29 3.31
CA THR A 42 -9.64 -2.25 2.60
C THR A 42 -9.99 -3.45 3.48
N ALA A 43 -9.04 -4.01 4.22
CA ALA A 43 -9.28 -5.10 5.16
C ALA A 43 -10.22 -4.69 6.30
N GLN A 44 -10.05 -3.49 6.86
CA GLN A 44 -10.93 -2.96 7.91
C GLN A 44 -12.35 -2.72 7.40
N VAL A 45 -12.51 -2.17 6.20
CA VAL A 45 -13.83 -1.99 5.57
C VAL A 45 -14.48 -3.35 5.26
N TRP A 46 -13.69 -4.33 4.82
CA TRP A 46 -14.19 -5.69 4.60
C TRP A 46 -14.68 -6.33 5.89
N LEU A 47 -13.92 -6.21 6.99
CA LEU A 47 -14.33 -6.68 8.31
C LEU A 47 -15.58 -5.96 8.82
N ALA A 48 -15.64 -4.63 8.65
CA ALA A 48 -16.83 -3.85 9.00
C ALA A 48 -18.07 -4.31 8.21
N THR A 49 -17.91 -4.72 6.94
CA THR A 49 -19.01 -5.26 6.14
C THR A 49 -19.54 -6.58 6.73
N ALA A 50 -18.64 -7.42 7.27
CA ALA A 50 -19.03 -8.67 7.94
C ALA A 50 -19.74 -8.41 9.28
N VAL A 51 -19.23 -7.48 10.08
CA VAL A 51 -19.79 -7.13 11.42
C VAL A 51 -21.15 -6.43 11.30
N TYR A 52 -21.26 -5.47 10.39
CA TYR A 52 -22.46 -4.64 10.21
C TYR A 52 -23.36 -5.14 9.07
N ARG A 53 -23.32 -6.44 8.74
CA ARG A 53 -24.08 -7.02 7.62
C ARG A 53 -25.58 -6.68 7.66
N ASN A 54 -26.16 -6.57 8.85
CA ASN A 54 -27.58 -6.29 9.05
C ASN A 54 -27.88 -4.82 9.41
N ASP A 55 -26.85 -3.96 9.50
CA ASP A 55 -26.98 -2.53 9.80
C ASP A 55 -26.20 -1.69 8.80
N ASN A 56 -26.88 -1.32 7.71
CA ASN A 56 -26.28 -0.50 6.66
C ASN A 56 -25.87 0.89 7.16
N SER A 57 -26.63 1.47 8.10
CA SER A 57 -26.34 2.81 8.63
C SER A 57 -25.08 2.82 9.49
N GLY A 58 -24.92 1.80 10.34
CA GLY A 58 -23.72 1.57 11.13
C GLY A 58 -22.50 1.28 10.26
N PHE A 59 -22.68 0.46 9.22
CA PHE A 59 -21.62 0.19 8.23
C PHE A 59 -21.11 1.47 7.57
N LEU A 60 -22.01 2.31 7.02
CA LEU A 60 -21.63 3.54 6.34
C LEU A 60 -20.86 4.48 7.28
N ARG A 61 -21.34 4.64 8.52
CA ARG A 61 -20.67 5.49 9.52
C ARG A 61 -19.26 4.98 9.86
N VAL A 62 -19.10 3.68 10.04
CA VAL A 62 -17.80 3.07 10.34
C VAL A 62 -16.85 3.21 9.15
N ARG A 63 -17.31 2.90 7.95
CA ARG A 63 -16.54 3.06 6.71
C ARG A 63 -16.05 4.51 6.55
N ASP A 64 -16.94 5.49 6.72
CA ASP A 64 -16.60 6.90 6.55
C ASP A 64 -15.61 7.35 7.64
N SER A 65 -15.76 6.87 8.87
CA SER A 65 -14.81 7.11 9.95
C SER A 65 -13.44 6.47 9.69
N LEU A 66 -13.39 5.26 9.11
CA LEU A 66 -12.13 4.59 8.75
C LEU A 66 -11.40 5.35 7.63
N CYS A 67 -12.13 5.80 6.61
CA CYS A 67 -11.59 6.66 5.55
C CYS A 67 -11.04 7.97 6.13
N GLN A 68 -11.82 8.65 6.97
CA GLN A 68 -11.39 9.90 7.60
C GLN A 68 -10.14 9.71 8.50
N ALA A 69 -10.11 8.66 9.32
CA ALA A 69 -8.99 8.38 10.21
C ALA A 69 -7.70 8.00 9.46
N SER A 70 -7.84 7.34 8.31
CA SER A 70 -6.72 6.98 7.45
C SER A 70 -6.25 8.12 6.54
N GLY A 71 -6.99 9.23 6.49
CA GLY A 71 -6.69 10.38 5.63
C GLY A 71 -6.95 10.13 4.16
N PHE A 72 -7.75 9.10 3.83
CA PHE A 72 -8.12 8.77 2.45
C PHE A 72 -9.60 9.09 2.21
N SER A 73 -9.90 9.61 1.03
CA SER A 73 -11.28 9.68 0.54
C SER A 73 -11.73 8.31 0.01
N LEU A 74 -13.05 8.11 -0.01
CA LEU A 74 -13.66 6.95 -0.68
C LEU A 74 -13.33 6.89 -2.16
N ASP A 75 -13.24 8.05 -2.81
CA ASP A 75 -12.94 8.16 -4.24
C ASP A 75 -11.50 7.76 -4.56
N GLU A 76 -10.53 8.12 -3.71
CA GLU A 76 -9.14 7.67 -3.83
C GLU A 76 -9.03 6.15 -3.66
N LEU A 77 -9.70 5.60 -2.63
CA LEU A 77 -9.72 4.16 -2.39
C LEU A 77 -10.32 3.40 -3.58
N ASN A 78 -11.44 3.89 -4.10
CA ASN A 78 -12.10 3.29 -5.26
C ASN A 78 -11.24 3.41 -6.52
N SER A 79 -10.64 4.57 -6.77
CA SER A 79 -9.74 4.79 -7.90
C SER A 79 -8.54 3.83 -7.86
N TYR A 80 -7.93 3.67 -6.69
CA TYR A 80 -6.82 2.75 -6.47
C TYR A 80 -7.22 1.29 -6.77
N LEU A 81 -8.40 0.86 -6.29
CA LEU A 81 -8.93 -0.48 -6.57
C LEU A 81 -9.25 -0.69 -8.05
N GLN A 82 -9.81 0.31 -8.73
CA GLN A 82 -10.11 0.24 -10.17
C GLN A 82 -8.84 0.15 -11.01
N GLU A 83 -7.76 0.86 -10.63
CA GLU A 83 -6.48 0.76 -11.30
C GLU A 83 -5.88 -0.64 -11.18
N HIS A 84 -5.91 -1.23 -9.98
CA HIS A 84 -5.44 -2.59 -9.74
C HIS A 84 -6.30 -3.63 -10.47
N LYS A 85 -7.62 -3.42 -10.58
CA LYS A 85 -8.51 -4.31 -11.36
C LYS A 85 -8.16 -4.33 -12.85
N LYS A 86 -7.70 -3.21 -13.41
CA LYS A 86 -7.28 -3.11 -14.82
C LYS A 86 -5.91 -3.73 -15.08
N ARG A 87 -5.10 -3.94 -14.03
CA ARG A 87 -3.74 -4.50 -14.14
C ARG A 87 -3.60 -5.77 -13.27
N PRO A 88 -3.99 -6.95 -13.79
CA PRO A 88 -4.03 -8.19 -13.01
C PRO A 88 -2.67 -8.60 -12.42
N GLU A 89 -1.57 -8.17 -13.04
CA GLU A 89 -0.19 -8.34 -12.54
C GLU A 89 0.06 -7.67 -11.16
N PHE A 90 -0.55 -6.51 -10.90
CA PHE A 90 -0.45 -5.81 -9.62
C PHE A 90 -1.58 -6.18 -8.65
N TYR A 91 -2.67 -6.77 -9.15
CA TYR A 91 -3.82 -7.16 -8.34
C TYR A 91 -3.48 -8.29 -7.36
N THR A 92 -2.80 -9.33 -7.82
CA THR A 92 -2.47 -10.52 -7.01
C THR A 92 -1.65 -10.19 -5.74
N PRO A 93 -0.53 -9.44 -5.81
CA PRO A 93 0.22 -9.07 -4.61
C PRO A 93 -0.60 -8.16 -3.67
N TYR A 94 -1.42 -7.26 -4.21
CA TYR A 94 -2.29 -6.41 -3.41
C TYR A 94 -3.35 -7.20 -2.63
N VAL A 95 -4.04 -8.13 -3.29
CA VAL A 95 -5.03 -9.01 -2.64
C VAL A 95 -4.39 -9.86 -1.55
N ARG A 96 -3.15 -10.34 -1.78
CA ARG A 96 -2.41 -11.09 -0.75
C ARG A 96 -2.17 -10.22 0.49
N LEU A 97 -1.78 -8.96 0.32
CA LEU A 97 -1.62 -8.02 1.43
C LEU A 97 -2.94 -7.78 2.17
N VAL A 98 -4.03 -7.54 1.44
CA VAL A 98 -5.37 -7.38 2.04
C VAL A 98 -5.72 -8.62 2.87
N LYS A 99 -5.53 -9.82 2.31
CA LYS A 99 -5.78 -11.09 3.01
C LYS A 99 -4.95 -11.20 4.29
N THR A 100 -3.64 -10.90 4.24
CA THR A 100 -2.78 -10.92 5.43
C THR A 100 -3.29 -9.98 6.52
N PHE A 101 -3.74 -8.78 6.16
CA PHE A 101 -4.32 -7.86 7.15
C PHE A 101 -5.67 -8.35 7.69
N VAL A 102 -6.54 -8.92 6.83
CA VAL A 102 -7.79 -9.53 7.30
C VAL A 102 -7.50 -10.65 8.29
N ASP A 103 -6.61 -11.59 7.93
CA ASP A 103 -6.22 -12.72 8.78
C ASP A 103 -5.71 -12.19 10.13
N SER A 104 -4.80 -11.21 10.13
CA SER A 104 -4.26 -10.57 11.35
C SER A 104 -5.29 -9.82 12.18
N LEU A 105 -6.32 -9.24 11.57
CA LEU A 105 -7.40 -8.54 12.29
C LEU A 105 -8.42 -9.52 12.88
N THR A 106 -8.49 -10.74 12.33
CA THR A 106 -9.43 -11.78 12.77
C THR A 106 -8.81 -12.80 13.73
N GLU A 107 -7.49 -12.92 13.76
CA GLU A 107 -6.81 -13.77 14.74
C GLU A 107 -7.06 -13.22 16.16
N PRO A 108 -7.63 -14.03 17.07
CA PRO A 108 -7.72 -13.65 18.47
C PRO A 108 -6.29 -13.53 19.02
N ALA A 109 -6.06 -12.57 19.91
CA ALA A 109 -4.77 -12.35 20.59
C ALA A 109 -4.44 -13.51 21.57
N SER A 110 -4.31 -14.74 21.08
CA SER A 110 -4.29 -15.96 21.90
C SER A 110 -2.93 -16.62 22.03
N ASP A 111 -1.81 -15.90 21.87
CA ASP A 111 -0.46 -16.45 22.07
C ASP A 111 0.42 -15.56 22.97
N SER A 112 -0.13 -15.02 24.06
CA SER A 112 0.68 -14.35 25.12
C SER A 112 0.31 -14.75 26.55
N THR A 113 -0.37 -15.88 26.74
CA THR A 113 -0.48 -16.54 28.06
C THR A 113 0.29 -17.86 28.00
N GLY A 114 1.61 -17.76 28.04
CA GLY A 114 2.45 -18.87 28.47
C GLY A 114 2.54 -18.81 29.98
N ASP A 115 1.72 -19.63 30.65
CA ASP A 115 1.97 -20.11 32.01
C ASP A 115 2.96 -21.29 31.95
#